data_AF-A0A4U5ZK60-F1
#
_entry.id   AF-A0A4U5ZK60-F1
#
_cell.length_a   1.000
_cell.length_b   1.000
_cell.length_c   1.000
_cell.angle_alpha   90.00
_cell.angle_beta   90.00
_cell.angle_gamma   90.00
#
_symmetry.space_group_name_H-M   'P 1'
#
loop_
_entity.id
_entity.type
_entity.pdbx_description
1 polymer ?
#
loop_
_entity_poly.entity_id
_entity_poly.type
_entity_poly.pdbx_seq_one_letter_code
_entity_poly.pdbx_strand_id
1 'polypeptide(L)'
;EVDTDAANGLVTALREKLPSLPGQSFGSLKVTAADDFAYHDPVDGSVSKNQGIRVLFEGGSRVVFRLSGTGTSGATLRVYVERYEADPAKHGIDTQEALSDLITVADEIADIRKRTGRDKPSVIT
;
A
#
# COMPACT_ATOMS: atom_id res chain seq x y z
N GLU A 1 16.72 4.19 -0.63
CA GLU A 1 15.93 4.92 0.40
C GLU A 1 15.36 6.19 -0.18
N VAL A 2 14.11 6.54 0.11
CA VAL A 2 13.45 7.77 -0.37
C VAL A 2 13.88 8.95 0.50
N ASP A 3 13.92 10.16 -0.05
CA ASP A 3 14.04 11.37 0.76
C ASP A 3 12.95 11.41 1.85
N THR A 4 13.31 11.82 3.07
CA THR A 4 12.41 11.75 4.22
C THR A 4 11.19 12.65 4.05
N ASP A 5 11.35 13.86 3.52
CA ASP A 5 10.26 14.81 3.34
C ASP A 5 9.31 14.35 2.24
N ALA A 6 9.86 13.86 1.13
CA ALA A 6 9.07 13.24 0.07
C ALA A 6 8.25 12.04 0.56
N ALA A 7 8.86 11.16 1.36
CA ALA A 7 8.18 9.99 1.89
C ALA A 7 7.09 10.33 2.92
N ASN A 8 7.37 11.29 3.80
CA ASN A 8 6.37 11.82 4.74
C ASN A 8 5.21 12.48 3.99
N GLY A 9 5.52 13.32 3.00
CA GLY A 9 4.51 13.98 2.16
C GLY A 9 3.63 13.00 1.39
N LEU A 10 4.19 11.87 0.94
CA LEU A 10 3.43 10.79 0.33
C LEU A 10 2.44 10.16 1.30
N VAL A 11 2.91 9.74 2.49
CA VAL A 11 2.05 9.08 3.47
C VAL A 11 0.97 10.01 4.00
N THR A 12 1.29 11.28 4.24
CA THR A 12 0.31 12.29 4.66
C THR A 12 -0.79 12.48 3.60
N ALA A 13 -0.42 12.68 2.34
CA ALA A 13 -1.39 12.83 1.27
C ALA A 13 -2.23 11.55 1.08
N LEU A 14 -1.63 10.37 1.24
CA LEU A 14 -2.37 9.11 1.16
C LEU A 14 -3.39 8.99 2.32
N ARG A 15 -3.03 9.41 3.53
CA ARG A 15 -3.96 9.46 4.69
C ARG A 15 -5.15 10.37 4.42
N GLU A 16 -4.91 11.54 3.83
CA GLU A 16 -5.97 12.49 3.47
C GLU A 16 -6.94 11.93 2.44
N LYS A 17 -6.47 11.06 1.53
CA LYS A 17 -7.31 10.40 0.53
C LYS A 17 -8.19 9.28 1.12
N LEU A 18 -7.83 8.66 2.25
CA LEU A 18 -8.50 7.46 2.77
C LEU A 18 -10.03 7.54 2.81
N PRO A 19 -10.66 8.62 3.31
CA PRO A 19 -12.12 8.70 3.39
C PRO A 19 -12.82 8.65 2.02
N SER A 20 -12.11 9.05 0.97
CA SER A 20 -12.64 9.10 -0.40
C SER A 20 -12.43 7.82 -1.20
N LEU A 21 -11.51 6.94 -0.79
CA LEU A 21 -11.13 5.77 -1.58
C LEU A 21 -12.23 4.70 -1.68
N PRO A 22 -12.99 4.34 -0.62
CA PRO A 22 -14.03 3.34 -0.73
C PRO A 22 -15.07 3.67 -1.82
N GLY A 23 -15.35 2.69 -2.68
CA GLY A 23 -16.24 2.85 -3.82
C GLY A 23 -15.57 3.33 -5.10
N GLN A 24 -14.35 3.87 -5.05
CA GLN A 24 -13.58 4.19 -6.26
C GLN A 24 -13.12 2.91 -6.97
N SER A 25 -12.98 3.00 -8.29
CA SER A 25 -12.51 1.90 -9.14
C SER A 25 -11.30 2.34 -9.94
N PHE A 26 -10.29 1.47 -9.97
CA PHE A 26 -9.06 1.63 -10.70
C PHE A 26 -8.97 0.47 -11.70
N GLY A 27 -9.46 0.70 -12.92
CA GLY A 27 -9.72 -0.39 -13.86
C GLY A 27 -10.78 -1.35 -13.32
N SER A 28 -10.46 -2.65 -13.24
CA SER A 28 -11.34 -3.68 -12.66
C SER A 28 -11.24 -3.79 -11.13
N LEU A 29 -10.32 -3.08 -10.49
CA LEU A 29 -10.08 -3.14 -9.05
C LEU A 29 -10.90 -2.07 -8.34
N LYS A 30 -11.93 -2.50 -7.61
CA LYS A 30 -12.79 -1.61 -6.83
C LYS A 30 -12.41 -1.64 -5.35
N VAL A 31 -12.20 -0.47 -4.75
CA VAL A 31 -11.83 -0.35 -3.34
C VAL A 31 -13.08 -0.59 -2.47
N THR A 32 -12.98 -1.53 -1.54
CA THR A 32 -14.02 -1.81 -0.54
C THR A 32 -13.81 -1.02 0.75
N ALA A 33 -12.56 -0.92 1.18
CA ALA A 33 -12.18 -0.22 2.40
C ALA A 33 -10.76 0.33 2.28
N ALA A 34 -10.49 1.42 2.99
CA ALA A 34 -9.15 1.94 3.18
C ALA A 34 -9.02 2.52 4.59
N ASP A 35 -7.93 2.20 5.27
CA ASP A 35 -7.69 2.65 6.65
C ASP A 35 -6.19 2.81 6.95
N ASP A 36 -5.88 3.51 8.04
CA ASP A 36 -4.55 3.49 8.65
C ASP A 36 -4.58 2.59 9.88
N PHE A 37 -3.87 1.46 9.79
CA PHE A 37 -3.97 0.37 10.74
C PHE A 37 -3.52 0.80 12.14
N ALA A 38 -4.34 0.43 13.13
CA ALA A 38 -4.00 0.54 14.54
C ALA A 38 -4.17 -0.83 15.21
N TYR A 39 -3.15 -1.24 15.96
CA TYR A 39 -3.21 -2.44 16.79
C TYR A 39 -3.60 -2.05 18.22
N HIS A 40 -4.59 -2.75 18.76
CA HIS A 40 -5.03 -2.64 20.15
C HIS A 40 -4.63 -3.93 20.85
N ASP A 41 -3.66 -3.83 21.76
CA ASP A 41 -3.16 -4.98 22.49
C ASP A 41 -4.20 -5.43 23.53
N PRO A 42 -4.67 -6.69 23.48
CA PRO A 42 -5.71 -7.18 24.39
C PRO A 42 -5.19 -7.53 25.79
N VAL A 43 -3.86 -7.57 26.00
CA VAL A 43 -3.22 -7.92 27.27
C VAL A 43 -2.98 -6.68 28.11
N ASP A 44 -2.37 -5.65 27.52
CA ASP A 44 -2.01 -4.42 28.25
C ASP A 44 -2.86 -3.18 27.87
N GLY A 45 -3.73 -3.30 26.86
CA GLY A 45 -4.59 -2.22 26.41
C GLY A 45 -3.87 -1.12 25.61
N SER A 46 -2.59 -1.28 25.31
CA SER A 46 -1.82 -0.32 24.53
C SER A 46 -2.35 -0.20 23.10
N VAL A 47 -2.20 0.99 22.51
CA VAL A 47 -2.67 1.27 21.16
C VAL A 47 -1.51 1.76 20.30
N SER A 48 -1.13 0.94 19.33
CA SER A 48 -0.11 1.27 18.33
C SER A 48 -0.78 1.76 17.06
N LYS A 49 -0.82 3.09 16.86
CA LYS A 49 -1.39 3.73 15.67
C LYS A 49 -0.38 3.83 14.53
N ASN A 50 -0.87 4.16 13.34
CA ASN A 50 -0.04 4.44 12.16
C ASN A 50 0.85 3.28 11.72
N GLN A 51 0.37 2.03 11.90
CA GLN A 51 1.14 0.81 11.65
C GLN A 51 1.11 0.35 10.18
N GLY A 52 0.42 1.10 9.32
CA GLY A 52 0.44 0.88 7.88
C GLY A 52 -0.91 1.24 7.27
N ILE A 53 -0.87 1.91 6.12
CA ILE A 53 -2.08 2.23 5.37
C ILE A 53 -2.47 1.03 4.55
N ARG A 54 -3.73 0.60 4.66
CA ARG A 54 -4.27 -0.55 3.95
C ARG A 54 -5.33 -0.09 2.96
N VAL A 55 -5.28 -0.61 1.75
CA VAL A 55 -6.32 -0.46 0.73
C VAL A 55 -6.79 -1.85 0.35
N LEU A 56 -8.06 -2.14 0.61
CA LEU A 56 -8.69 -3.44 0.36
C LEU A 56 -9.57 -3.32 -0.87
N PHE A 57 -9.51 -4.34 -1.72
CA PHE A 57 -10.28 -4.40 -2.95
C PHE A 57 -11.37 -5.46 -2.87
N GLU A 58 -12.40 -5.33 -3.70
CA GLU A 58 -13.37 -6.40 -3.94
C GLU A 58 -12.62 -7.66 -4.40
N GLY A 59 -13.10 -8.83 -3.97
CA GLY A 59 -12.41 -10.10 -4.23
C GLY A 59 -11.22 -10.37 -3.31
N GLY A 60 -10.97 -9.58 -2.27
CA GLY A 60 -10.05 -9.94 -1.18
C GLY A 60 -8.57 -9.59 -1.41
N SER A 61 -8.24 -9.00 -2.56
CA SER A 61 -6.91 -8.43 -2.82
C SER A 61 -6.66 -7.18 -1.98
N ARG A 62 -5.39 -6.85 -1.70
CA ARG A 62 -5.03 -5.66 -0.92
C ARG A 62 -3.65 -5.11 -1.25
N VAL A 63 -3.48 -3.82 -0.97
CA VAL A 63 -2.18 -3.14 -0.98
C VAL A 63 -1.96 -2.52 0.40
N VAL A 64 -0.74 -2.63 0.92
CA VAL A 64 -0.36 -2.04 2.21
C VAL A 64 0.89 -1.19 2.05
N PHE A 65 0.83 0.05 2.55
CA PHE A 65 1.96 0.99 2.56
C PHE A 65 2.45 1.17 3.99
N ARG A 66 3.76 0.97 4.20
CA ARG A 66 4.39 1.17 5.50
C ARG A 66 5.66 1.99 5.35
N LEU A 67 5.70 3.12 6.03
CA LEU A 67 6.90 3.93 6.14
C LEU A 67 7.74 3.49 7.33
N SER A 68 9.05 3.49 7.16
CA SER A 68 10.00 3.11 8.22
C SER A 68 11.30 3.88 8.09
N GLY A 69 12.03 3.98 9.20
CA GLY A 69 13.35 4.58 9.22
C GLY A 69 13.35 6.06 8.84
N THR A 70 12.41 6.87 9.34
CA THR A 70 12.30 8.31 9.01
C THR A 70 13.35 9.18 9.72
N GLY A 71 14.56 8.64 9.93
CA GLY A 71 15.68 9.36 10.55
C GLY A 71 16.36 10.33 9.59
N THR A 72 17.57 10.75 9.94
CA THR A 72 18.38 11.67 9.13
C THR A 72 18.92 11.05 7.84
N SER A 73 18.86 9.73 7.67
CA SER A 73 19.43 9.00 6.52
C SER A 73 18.43 8.67 5.40
N GLY A 74 17.27 9.33 5.36
CA GLY A 74 16.20 9.00 4.41
C GLY A 74 15.26 7.94 4.96
N ALA A 75 14.14 7.71 4.29
CA ALA A 75 13.09 6.80 4.72
C ALA A 75 12.90 5.62 3.76
N THR A 76 12.41 4.50 4.28
CA THR A 76 12.03 3.33 3.47
C THR A 76 10.51 3.21 3.43
N LEU A 77 9.94 3.46 2.25
CA LEU A 77 8.57 3.09 1.92
C LEU A 77 8.53 1.62 1.50
N ARG A 78 7.80 0.80 2.25
CA ARG A 78 7.49 -0.58 1.90
C ARG A 78 6.08 -0.64 1.33
N VAL A 79 5.93 -1.33 0.21
CA VAL A 79 4.64 -1.58 -0.45
C VAL A 79 4.47 -3.09 -0.52
N TYR A 80 3.43 -3.59 0.14
CA TYR A 80 3.05 -4.99 0.10
C TYR A 80 1.85 -5.11 -0.84
N VAL A 81 1.93 -6.01 -1.81
CA VAL A 81 0.90 -6.20 -2.83
C VAL A 81 0.46 -7.65 -2.75
N GLU A 82 -0.84 -7.87 -2.56
CA GLU A 82 -1.41 -9.19 -2.37
C GLU A 82 -2.65 -9.36 -3.23
N ARG A 83 -2.65 -10.39 -4.08
CA ARG A 83 -3.81 -10.82 -4.84
C ARG A 83 -4.38 -12.07 -4.21
N TYR A 84 -5.68 -12.05 -3.89
CA TYR A 84 -6.42 -13.28 -3.66
C TYR A 84 -6.90 -13.83 -5.02
N GLU A 85 -6.65 -15.10 -5.26
CA GLU A 85 -7.12 -15.81 -6.46
C GLU A 85 -7.75 -17.13 -6.04
N ALA A 86 -9.07 -17.25 -6.22
CA ALA A 86 -9.82 -18.44 -5.84
C ALA A 86 -9.74 -19.54 -6.91
N ASP A 87 -9.51 -19.17 -8.17
CA ASP A 87 -9.50 -20.10 -9.30
C ASP A 87 -8.15 -20.84 -9.40
N PRO A 88 -8.11 -22.18 -9.16
CA PRO A 88 -6.87 -22.94 -9.23
C PRO A 88 -6.20 -22.92 -10.60
N ALA A 89 -6.98 -22.72 -11.68
CA ALA A 89 -6.43 -22.63 -13.03
C ALA A 89 -5.52 -21.41 -13.21
N LYS A 90 -5.65 -20.40 -12.35
CA LYS A 90 -4.87 -19.16 -12.38
C LYS A 90 -3.70 -19.15 -11.40
N HIS A 91 -3.55 -20.18 -10.56
CA HIS A 91 -2.46 -20.26 -9.57
C HIS A 91 -1.08 -20.48 -10.20
N GLY A 92 -1.04 -20.89 -11.47
CA GLY A 92 0.21 -21.05 -12.23
C GLY A 92 0.69 -19.79 -12.96
N ILE A 93 -0.05 -18.68 -12.88
CA ILE A 93 0.35 -17.40 -13.50
C ILE A 93 1.60 -16.88 -12.78
N ASP A 94 2.56 -16.32 -13.53
CA ASP A 94 3.73 -15.69 -12.95
C ASP A 94 3.34 -14.57 -11.98
N THR A 95 4.02 -14.48 -10.85
CA THR A 95 3.68 -13.53 -9.78
C THR A 95 3.72 -12.06 -10.26
N GLN A 96 4.68 -11.68 -11.11
CA GLN A 96 4.77 -10.29 -11.60
C GLN A 96 3.61 -9.98 -12.54
N GLU A 97 3.22 -10.94 -13.37
CA GLU A 97 2.04 -10.82 -14.23
C GLU A 97 0.76 -10.72 -13.39
N ALA A 98 0.58 -11.63 -12.43
CA ALA A 98 -0.59 -11.67 -11.55
C ALA A 98 -0.74 -10.41 -10.69
N LEU A 99 0.36 -9.76 -10.30
CA LEU A 99 0.32 -8.55 -9.45
C LEU A 99 0.41 -7.23 -10.25
N SER A 100 0.58 -7.29 -11.57
CA SER A 100 0.92 -6.12 -12.40
C SER A 100 -0.08 -4.95 -12.31
N ASP A 101 -1.37 -5.25 -12.31
CA ASP A 101 -2.44 -4.26 -12.16
C ASP A 101 -2.47 -3.66 -10.75
N LEU A 102 -2.34 -4.49 -9.70
CA LEU A 102 -2.29 -4.03 -8.31
C LEU A 102 -1.04 -3.16 -8.04
N ILE A 103 0.11 -3.49 -8.64
CA ILE A 103 1.32 -2.65 -8.59
C ILE A 103 1.06 -1.29 -9.24
N THR A 104 0.37 -1.29 -10.38
CA THR A 104 0.02 -0.05 -11.09
C THR A 104 -0.94 0.81 -10.25
N VAL A 105 -1.99 0.19 -9.69
CA VAL A 105 -2.95 0.86 -8.82
C VAL A 105 -2.29 1.36 -7.53
N ALA A 106 -1.32 0.63 -6.98
CA ALA A 106 -0.57 1.07 -5.81
C ALA A 106 0.21 2.38 -6.10
N ASP A 107 0.85 2.49 -7.27
CA ASP A 107 1.51 3.73 -7.69
C ASP A 107 0.51 4.87 -7.90
N GLU A 108 -0.63 4.60 -8.55
CA GLU A 108 -1.66 5.61 -8.83
C GLU A 108 -2.29 6.18 -7.54
N ILE A 109 -2.66 5.31 -6.60
CA ILE A 109 -3.29 5.72 -5.34
C ILE A 109 -2.33 6.57 -4.50
N ALA A 110 -1.09 6.11 -4.35
CA ALA A 110 -0.09 6.75 -3.50
C ALA A 110 0.74 7.83 -4.21
N ASP A 111 0.59 8.02 -5.52
CA ASP A 111 1.42 8.89 -6.35
C ASP A 111 2.93 8.63 -6.16
N ILE A 112 3.38 7.35 -6.08
CA ILE A 112 4.74 7.00 -5.64
C ILE A 112 5.78 7.64 -6.56
N ARG A 113 5.71 7.39 -7.87
CA ARG A 113 6.66 7.96 -8.84
C ARG A 113 6.68 9.47 -8.77
N LYS A 114 5.50 10.10 -8.79
CA LYS A 114 5.34 11.56 -8.80
C LYS A 114 5.93 12.23 -7.55
N ARG A 115 5.78 11.60 -6.38
CA ARG A 115 6.24 12.18 -5.10
C ARG A 115 7.68 11.84 -4.77
N THR A 116 8.16 10.68 -5.18
CA THR A 116 9.47 10.16 -4.75
C THR A 116 10.51 10.17 -5.86
N GLY A 117 10.13 10.36 -7.12
CA GLY A 117 11.00 10.26 -8.29
C GLY A 117 11.47 8.83 -8.59
N ARG A 118 10.86 7.81 -7.96
CA ARG A 118 11.27 6.40 -8.10
C ARG A 118 10.44 5.67 -9.15
N ASP A 119 11.06 5.31 -10.27
CA ASP A 119 10.40 4.54 -11.33
C ASP A 119 10.22 3.04 -10.99
N LYS A 120 11.10 2.50 -10.14
CA LYS A 120 11.11 1.09 -9.74
C LYS A 120 11.53 0.90 -8.28
N PRO A 121 11.09 -0.19 -7.62
CA PRO A 121 11.55 -0.50 -6.27
C PRO A 121 13.05 -0.80 -6.24
N SER A 122 13.69 -0.50 -5.11
CA SER A 122 15.10 -0.87 -4.89
C SER A 122 15.28 -2.35 -4.57
N VAL A 123 14.27 -2.99 -3.99
CA VAL A 123 14.25 -4.40 -3.58
C VAL A 123 12.86 -4.96 -3.86
N ILE A 124 12.79 -6.20 -4.35
CA ILE A 124 11.58 -7.00 -4.54
C ILE A 124 11.79 -8.32 -3.78
N THR A 125 10.76 -8.79 -3.08
CA THR A 125 10.74 -10.04 -2.32
C THR A 125 9.49 -10.83 -2.63
#